data_AF-A8NRF7-F1
#
_entry.id   AF-A8NRF7-F1
#
_cell.length_a   1.000
_cell.length_b   1.000
_cell.length_c   1.000
_cell.angle_alpha   90.00
_cell.angle_beta   90.00
_cell.angle_gamma   90.00
#
_symmetry.space_group_name_H-M   'P 1'
#
loop_
_entity.id
_entity.type
_entity.pdbx_description
1 polymer ?
#
loop_
_entity_poly.entity_id
_entity_poly.type
_entity_poly.pdbx_seq_one_letter_code
_entity_poly.pdbx_strand_id
1 'polypeptide(L)'
;MVVEILDIRSSSRDGTVAFDLSQEVLNGLSRPVGEKTLPSMLLWDEEGLRLFDNVITTVPEYYPFATEKKILEEHADEIVNAMRTGLSPTQAPISRN
;
A
#
# COMPACT_ATOMS: atom_id res chain seq x y z
N MET A 1 -16.75 5.26 11.37
CA MET A 1 -15.60 4.40 11.73
C MET A 1 -14.43 5.31 12.03
N VAL A 2 -13.80 5.16 13.20
CA VAL A 2 -12.57 5.89 13.52
C VAL A 2 -11.42 5.07 12.95
N VAL A 3 -10.64 5.64 12.04
CA VAL A 3 -9.43 4.99 11.52
C VAL A 3 -8.33 5.24 12.53
N GLU A 4 -7.73 4.18 13.04
CA GLU A 4 -6.56 4.27 13.90
C GLU A 4 -5.36 4.67 13.04
N ILE A 5 -4.81 5.86 13.28
CA ILE A 5 -3.62 6.33 12.56
C ILE A 5 -2.41 5.73 13.26
N LEU A 6 -1.74 4.79 12.58
CA LEU A 6 -0.49 4.22 13.05
C LEU A 6 0.64 5.24 12.88
N ASP A 7 1.24 5.70 13.98
CA ASP A 7 2.43 6.55 13.93
C ASP A 7 3.70 5.72 13.72
N ILE A 8 4.13 5.64 12.46
CA ILE A 8 5.36 4.94 12.04
C ILE A 8 6.66 5.58 12.54
N ARG A 9 6.58 6.78 13.13
CA ARG A 9 7.75 7.50 13.68
C ARG A 9 7.98 7.10 15.13
N SER A 10 7.00 6.48 15.76
CA SER A 10 7.04 6.08 17.16
C SER A 10 7.49 4.62 17.31
N SER A 11 8.49 4.38 18.14
CA SER A 11 8.85 3.04 18.59
C SER A 11 7.72 2.51 19.48
N SER A 12 6.75 1.77 18.93
CA SER A 12 5.66 1.20 19.74
C SER A 12 6.24 0.27 20.82
N ARG A 13 5.96 0.60 22.09
CA ARG A 13 6.33 -0.22 23.26
C ARG A 13 5.49 -1.49 23.42
N ASP A 14 4.48 -1.68 22.58
CA ASP A 14 3.45 -2.71 22.77
C ASP A 14 3.36 -3.65 21.56
N GLY A 15 4.28 -4.62 21.49
CA GLY A 15 4.18 -5.94 20.85
C GLY A 15 3.80 -6.08 19.36
N THR A 16 3.33 -5.01 18.73
CA THR A 16 2.95 -4.92 17.34
C THR A 16 4.21 -4.47 16.60
N VAL A 17 4.57 -5.12 15.49
CA VAL A 17 5.80 -4.82 14.74
C VAL A 17 5.66 -3.41 14.14
N ALA A 18 5.93 -2.39 14.95
CA ALA A 18 6.07 -1.01 14.52
C ALA A 18 7.39 -0.93 13.78
N PHE A 19 7.30 -0.56 12.50
CA PHE A 19 8.45 -0.21 11.71
C PHE A 19 9.11 1.02 12.35
N ASP A 20 10.27 0.85 13.01
CA ASP A 20 11.02 1.97 13.60
C ASP A 20 11.89 2.63 12.53
N LEU A 21 11.31 3.65 11.90
CA LEU A 21 11.97 4.38 10.82
C LEU A 21 13.32 4.98 11.26
N SER A 22 13.44 5.43 12.51
CA SER A 22 14.67 6.03 13.02
C SER A 22 15.79 5.00 13.09
N GLN A 23 15.49 3.82 13.63
CA GLN A 23 16.46 2.73 13.74
C GLN A 23 16.87 2.21 12.35
N GLU A 24 15.95 2.11 11.41
CA GLU A 24 16.25 1.68 10.04
C GLU A 24 17.16 2.67 9.30
N VAL A 25 16.95 3.98 9.49
CA VAL A 25 17.84 5.01 8.95
C VAL A 25 19.24 4.90 9.58
N LEU A 26 19.33 4.79 10.90
CA LEU A 26 20.61 4.64 11.59
C LEU A 26 21.37 3.40 11.13
N ASN A 27 20.69 2.26 11.03
CA ASN A 27 21.26 1.00 10.56
C ASN A 27 21.77 1.13 9.11
N GLY A 28 20.98 1.74 8.22
CA GLY A 28 21.34 1.92 6.82
C GLY A 28 22.54 2.85 6.62
N LEU A 29 22.62 3.96 7.38
CA LEU A 29 23.73 4.91 7.28
C LEU A 29 25.02 4.40 7.95
N SER A 30 24.91 3.52 8.95
CA SER A 30 26.05 2.94 9.67
C SER A 30 26.80 1.86 8.87
N ARG A 31 26.26 1.41 7.73
CA ARG A 31 26.90 0.44 6.84
C ARG A 31 28.20 0.98 6.21
N PRO A 32 29.11 0.12 5.74
CA PRO A 32 30.32 0.53 5.02
C PRO A 32 30.06 1.49 3.85
N VAL A 33 31.10 2.18 3.40
CA VAL A 33 31.02 3.03 2.20
C VAL A 33 30.65 2.18 0.99
N GLY A 34 29.64 2.60 0.23
CA GLY A 34 29.11 1.86 -0.92
C GLY A 34 27.91 0.94 -0.61
N GLU A 35 27.61 0.70 0.66
CA GLU A 35 26.50 -0.19 1.09
C GLU A 35 25.40 0.54 1.88
N LYS A 36 25.45 1.88 1.90
CA LYS A 36 24.48 2.70 2.62
C LYS A 36 23.12 2.64 1.94
N THR A 37 22.08 2.46 2.73
CA THR A 37 20.69 2.38 2.28
C THR A 37 19.81 3.31 3.09
N LEU A 38 18.71 3.75 2.49
CA LEU A 38 17.63 4.45 3.17
C LEU A 38 16.31 3.72 2.93
N PRO A 39 15.39 3.68 3.91
CA PRO A 39 14.07 3.10 3.69
C PRO A 39 13.28 3.85 2.62
N SER A 40 12.64 3.12 1.72
CA SER A 40 11.77 3.71 0.68
C SER A 40 10.59 4.48 1.27
N MET A 41 10.21 4.21 2.52
CA MET A 41 9.17 4.94 3.25
C MET A 41 9.45 6.46 3.30
N LEU A 42 10.72 6.87 3.29
CA LEU A 42 11.12 8.27 3.27
C LEU A 42 10.76 9.01 1.97
N LEU A 43 10.43 8.28 0.90
CA LEU A 43 10.05 8.88 -0.39
C LEU A 43 8.60 9.37 -0.42
N TRP A 44 7.78 9.05 0.59
CA TRP A 44 6.32 9.21 0.53
C TRP A 44 5.80 10.26 1.52
N ASP A 45 6.54 11.34 1.72
CA ASP A 45 6.00 12.55 2.36
C ASP A 45 5.09 13.32 1.37
N GLU A 46 4.56 14.46 1.80
CA GLU A 46 3.65 15.27 0.98
C GLU A 46 4.26 15.64 -0.38
N GLU A 47 5.53 16.06 -0.39
CA GLU A 47 6.21 16.46 -1.62
C GLU A 47 6.56 15.25 -2.48
N GLY A 48 7.03 14.16 -1.87
CA GLY A 48 7.32 12.91 -2.55
C GLY A 48 6.09 12.32 -3.24
N LEU A 49 4.93 12.39 -2.59
CA LEU A 49 3.65 12.00 -3.19
C LEU A 49 3.29 12.90 -4.38
N ARG A 50 3.49 14.22 -4.26
CA ARG A 50 3.25 15.16 -5.37
C ARG A 50 4.17 14.91 -6.56
N LEU A 51 5.44 14.60 -6.31
CA LEU A 51 6.41 14.24 -7.33
C LEU A 51 6.04 12.92 -8.00
N PHE A 52 5.64 11.92 -7.22
CA PHE A 52 5.21 10.63 -7.75
C PHE A 52 3.97 10.78 -8.64
N ASP A 53 2.94 11.50 -8.19
CA ASP A 53 1.73 11.76 -8.98
C ASP A 53 2.07 12.44 -10.32
N ASN A 54 2.99 13.41 -10.31
CA ASN A 54 3.47 14.02 -11.54
C ASN A 54 4.16 13.01 -12.46
N VAL A 55 5.06 12.18 -11.92
CA VAL A 55 5.80 11.17 -12.71
C VAL A 55 4.83 10.17 -13.34
N ILE A 56 3.90 9.61 -12.57
CA ILE A 56 3.00 8.56 -13.07
C ILE A 56 1.98 9.07 -14.09
N THR A 57 1.66 10.37 -14.08
CA THR A 57 0.67 10.97 -14.98
C THR A 57 1.29 11.61 -16.22
N THR A 58 2.55 12.06 -16.16
CA THR A 58 3.17 12.85 -17.24
C THR A 58 4.28 12.13 -18.00
N VAL A 59 4.91 11.10 -17.42
CA VAL A 59 6.06 10.41 -18.03
C VAL A 59 5.57 9.17 -18.80
N PRO A 60 5.60 9.17 -20.15
CA PRO A 60 5.08 8.06 -20.94
C PRO A 60 5.87 6.75 -20.78
N GLU A 61 7.15 6.83 -20.42
CA GLU A 61 7.99 5.66 -20.11
C GLU A 61 7.54 4.96 -18.82
N TYR A 62 6.86 5.68 -17.92
CA TYR A 62 6.24 5.12 -16.72
C TYR A 62 4.86 4.52 -17.05
N TYR A 63 4.84 3.50 -17.90
CA TYR A 63 3.61 2.82 -18.31
C TYR A 63 2.82 2.05 -17.22
N PRO A 64 3.38 1.61 -16.07
CA PRO A 64 2.65 0.77 -15.13
C PRO A 64 1.31 1.35 -14.68
N PHE A 65 1.27 2.63 -14.30
CA PHE A 65 0.05 3.28 -13.83
C PHE A 65 -1.03 3.36 -14.92
N ALA A 66 -0.65 3.82 -16.13
CA ALA A 66 -1.59 3.94 -17.24
C ALA A 66 -2.15 2.57 -17.69
N THR A 67 -1.31 1.54 -17.66
CA THR A 67 -1.68 0.18 -18.04
C THR A 67 -2.60 -0.45 -16.99
N GLU A 68 -2.26 -0.33 -15.70
CA GLU A 68 -3.11 -0.80 -14.61
C GLU A 68 -4.48 -0.12 -14.66
N LYS A 69 -4.52 1.21 -14.81
CA LYS A 69 -5.76 1.97 -14.95
C LYS A 69 -6.61 1.44 -16.09
N LYS A 70 -6.03 1.21 -17.27
CA LYS A 70 -6.75 0.68 -18.44
C LYS A 70 -7.35 -0.70 -18.15
N ILE A 71 -6.57 -1.62 -17.56
CA ILE A 71 -7.03 -2.97 -17.22
C ILE A 71 -8.19 -2.89 -16.22
N LEU A 72 -8.07 -2.04 -15.20
CA LEU A 72 -9.13 -1.86 -14.20
C LEU A 72 -10.40 -1.26 -14.82
N GLU A 73 -10.28 -0.29 -15.73
CA GLU A 73 -11.42 0.28 -16.45
C GLU A 73 -12.10 -0.74 -17.36
N GLU A 74 -11.33 -1.60 -18.05
CA GLU A 74 -11.86 -2.62 -18.97
C GLU A 74 -12.50 -3.81 -18.24
N HIS A 75 -11.96 -4.23 -17.09
CA HIS A 75 -12.35 -5.47 -16.40
C HIS A 75 -13.02 -5.26 -15.03
N ALA A 76 -13.38 -4.02 -14.65
CA ALA A 76 -13.97 -3.71 -13.35
C ALA A 76 -15.17 -4.61 -12.99
N ASP A 77 -16.12 -4.78 -13.93
CA ASP A 77 -17.32 -5.58 -13.70
C ASP A 77 -17.02 -7.06 -13.51
N GLU A 78 -16.08 -7.61 -14.28
CA GLU A 78 -15.63 -9.00 -14.17
C GLU A 78 -15.00 -9.25 -12.80
N ILE A 79 -14.13 -8.34 -12.36
CA ILE A 79 -13.47 -8.39 -11.04
C ILE A 79 -14.52 -8.36 -9.93
N VAL A 80 -15.46 -7.41 -9.97
CA VAL A 80 -16.52 -7.28 -8.95
C VAL A 80 -17.41 -8.52 -8.93
N ASN A 81 -17.77 -9.07 -10.08
CA ASN A 81 -18.57 -10.29 -10.16
C ASN A 81 -17.80 -11.51 -9.60
N ALA A 82 -16.51 -11.64 -9.87
CA ALA A 82 -15.67 -12.69 -9.30
C ALA A 82 -15.53 -12.57 -7.77
N MET A 83 -15.42 -11.34 -7.23
CA MET A 83 -15.40 -11.12 -5.78
C MET A 83 -16.72 -11.51 -5.12
N ARG A 84 -17.86 -11.27 -5.81
CA ARG A 84 -19.20 -11.66 -5.32
C ARG A 84 -19.43 -13.17 -5.34
N THR A 85 -18.94 -13.89 -6.34
CA THR A 85 -19.11 -15.36 -6.39
C THR A 85 -18.30 -16.09 -5.32
N GLY A 86 -17.19 -15.49 -4.85
CA GLY A 86 -16.47 -15.95 -3.66
C GLY A 86 -17.20 -15.72 -2.34
N LEU A 87 -18.16 -14.78 -2.30
CA LEU A 87 -19.08 -14.57 -1.19
C LEU A 87 -20.31 -15.48 -1.39
N SER A 88 -20.14 -16.79 -1.18
CA SER A 88 -21.31 -17.68 -1.12
C SER A 88 -22.31 -17.16 -0.07
N PRO A 89 -23.62 -17.07 -0.40
CA PRO A 89 -24.65 -16.76 0.57
C PRO A 89 -24.81 -17.96 1.51
N THR A 90 -23.99 -18.02 2.56
CA THR A 90 -24.27 -18.90 3.71
C THR A 90 -25.43 -18.27 4.47
N GLN A 91 -26.64 -18.60 4.04
CA GLN A 91 -27.86 -18.76 4.85
C GLN A 91 -28.98 -19.25 3.92
N ALA A 92 -29.07 -20.57 3.76
CA ALA A 92 -30.29 -21.19 3.27
C ALA A 92 -31.44 -20.89 4.25
N PRO A 93 -32.68 -20.64 3.78
CA PRO A 93 -33.81 -20.42 4.67
C PRO A 93 -34.04 -21.69 5.49
N ILE A 94 -34.08 -21.53 6.81
CA ILE A 94 -34.47 -22.59 7.73
C ILE A 94 -35.94 -22.90 7.42
N SER A 95 -36.18 -24.01 6.71
CA SER A 95 -37.52 -24.56 6.54
C SER A 95 -38.01 -25.00 7.92
N ARG A 96 -38.98 -24.27 8.48
CA ARG A 96 -39.67 -24.66 9.72
C ARG A 96 -41.07 -25.11 9.32
N ASN A 97 -41.35 -26.39 9.60
CA ASN A 97 -42.66 -27.04 9.60
C ASN A 97 -43.74 -26.16 10.23
#